data_AF-A0A341BLD2-F1
#
_entry.id   AF-A0A341BLD2-F1
#
_cell.length_a   1.000
_cell.length_b   1.000
_cell.length_c   1.000
_cell.angle_alpha   90.00
_cell.angle_beta   90.00
_cell.angle_gamma   90.00
#
_symmetry.space_group_name_H-M   'P 1'
#
loop_
_entity.id
_entity.type
_entity.pdbx_description
1 polymer ?
#
loop_
_entity_poly.entity_id
_entity_poly.type
_entity_poly.pdbx_seq_one_letter_code
_entity_poly.pdbx_strand_id
1 'polypeptide(L)'
;MLAHTVENGTEAQPGTGTKVNPGHSWTVILMSVRSRALKGVITPVSAMASAEPLTALSRWYLYAIHGYFCEVMFTAAWEFVVNFNWKFPGVTSVWALFIYGTSILIVERMYLRLRGRCPLLVRCLIYTLWTYLWEFTTGFILRQFNACPWDYSQFDFDFMGLITLEYAVPWFCGALIMEQFIIRNTLRLRFDKNAEPGEPSGPLALANGHVKTD
;
A
#
# COMPACT_ATOMS: atom_id res chain seq x y z
N MET A 1 -7.16 -29.32 100.86
CA MET A 1 -5.95 -29.52 100.02
C MET A 1 -4.96 -28.44 100.43
N LEU A 2 -3.85 -28.85 101.06
CA LEU A 2 -2.92 -28.00 101.83
C LEU A 2 -1.79 -27.41 100.95
N ALA A 3 -1.38 -26.18 101.33
CA ALA A 3 -0.09 -25.46 101.16
C ALA A 3 0.45 -25.18 99.73
N HIS A 4 0.65 -23.92 99.29
CA HIS A 4 1.62 -22.84 99.66
C HIS A 4 3.06 -23.03 99.18
N THR A 5 3.51 -22.13 98.28
CA THR A 5 4.84 -21.47 98.10
C THR A 5 4.81 -20.80 96.72
N VAL A 6 4.78 -19.48 96.47
CA VAL A 6 5.65 -18.34 96.85
C VAL A 6 7.13 -18.61 96.65
N GLU A 7 7.72 -17.96 95.64
CA GLU A 7 9.11 -17.51 95.65
C GLU A 7 9.20 -16.13 94.96
N ASN A 8 10.09 -15.30 95.49
CA ASN A 8 10.14 -13.84 95.38
C ASN A 8 11.61 -13.43 95.15
N GLY A 9 11.83 -12.27 94.50
CA GLY A 9 13.14 -11.60 94.35
C GLY A 9 13.78 -11.75 92.96
N THR A 10 14.44 -10.77 92.34
CA THR A 10 15.06 -9.54 92.86
C THR A 10 15.30 -8.54 91.72
N GLU A 11 15.23 -7.27 92.09
CA GLU A 11 15.50 -6.01 91.39
C GLU A 11 16.87 -5.91 90.67
N ALA A 12 16.91 -5.22 89.52
CA ALA A 12 17.97 -4.26 89.13
C ALA A 12 17.69 -3.59 87.75
N GLN A 13 17.45 -2.28 87.75
CA GLN A 13 17.83 -1.32 86.68
C GLN A 13 19.08 -0.59 87.22
N PRO A 14 20.10 -0.21 86.41
CA PRO A 14 19.92 0.85 85.39
C PRO A 14 20.85 0.76 84.16
N GLY A 15 20.49 1.49 83.10
CA GLY A 15 21.39 1.71 81.97
C GLY A 15 20.74 2.46 80.82
N THR A 16 20.59 3.77 80.96
CA THR A 16 20.26 4.69 79.87
C THR A 16 21.42 4.76 78.86
N GLY A 17 21.46 3.78 77.96
CA GLY A 17 22.30 3.78 76.76
C GLY A 17 21.61 4.54 75.63
N THR A 18 22.27 5.59 75.16
CA THR A 18 22.06 6.36 73.93
C THR A 18 21.46 5.54 72.78
N LYS A 19 20.27 5.94 72.29
CA LYS A 19 19.76 5.47 71.00
C LYS A 19 20.65 6.02 69.88
N VAL A 20 21.64 5.23 69.48
CA VAL A 20 22.29 5.39 68.17
C VAL A 20 21.34 4.81 67.13
N ASN A 21 21.03 5.61 66.13
CA ASN A 21 20.21 5.23 64.98
C ASN A 21 21.16 4.85 63.83
N PRO A 22 21.23 3.58 63.39
CA PRO A 22 21.84 3.29 62.10
C PRO A 22 20.90 2.43 61.26
N GLY A 23 20.62 2.88 60.04
CA GLY A 23 20.00 2.01 59.05
C GLY A 23 19.22 2.72 57.99
N HIS A 24 19.86 3.67 57.29
CA HIS A 24 19.44 4.00 55.93
C HIS A 24 19.49 2.71 55.11
N SER A 25 18.29 2.21 54.80
CA SER A 25 18.07 0.88 54.26
C SER A 25 18.54 0.80 52.81
N TRP A 26 19.71 0.20 52.59
CA TRP A 26 20.29 -0.12 51.29
C TRP A 26 19.35 -0.93 50.38
N THR A 27 18.33 -1.59 50.96
CA THR A 27 17.33 -2.36 50.19
C THR A 27 16.44 -1.47 49.32
N VAL A 28 16.18 -0.23 49.74
CA VAL A 28 15.31 0.70 48.99
C VAL A 28 16.00 1.22 47.73
N ILE A 29 17.31 1.45 47.80
CA ILE A 29 18.11 1.88 46.64
C ILE A 29 18.22 0.74 45.62
N LEU A 30 18.47 -0.49 46.08
CA LEU A 30 18.55 -1.67 45.20
C LEU A 30 17.21 -2.00 44.52
N MET A 31 16.08 -1.86 45.22
CA MET A 31 14.74 -2.03 44.62
C MET A 31 14.42 -0.95 43.58
N SER A 32 14.85 0.30 43.80
CA SER A 32 14.66 1.41 42.85
C SER A 32 15.48 1.22 41.56
N VAL A 33 16.74 0.77 41.68
CA VAL A 33 17.61 0.52 40.52
C VAL A 33 17.14 -0.69 39.70
N ARG A 34 16.68 -1.77 40.35
CA ARG A 34 16.12 -2.95 39.66
C ARG A 34 14.78 -2.64 38.96
N SER A 35 13.97 -1.76 39.52
CA SER A 35 12.71 -1.29 38.92
C SER A 35 12.94 -0.44 37.66
N ARG A 36 14.00 0.39 37.64
CA ARG A 36 14.40 1.15 36.44
C ARG A 36 14.98 0.26 35.35
N ALA A 37 15.76 -0.77 35.71
CA ALA A 37 16.29 -1.73 34.75
C ALA A 37 15.20 -2.58 34.07
N LEU A 38 14.14 -2.97 34.80
CA LEU A 38 13.01 -3.70 34.23
C LEU A 38 12.11 -2.84 33.34
N LYS A 39 11.97 -1.54 33.64
CA LYS A 39 11.26 -0.58 32.76
C LYS A 39 12.03 -0.23 31.49
N GLY A 40 13.35 -0.40 31.47
CA GLY A 40 14.19 -0.22 30.27
C GLY A 40 14.20 -1.42 29.32
N VAL A 41 13.78 -2.60 29.77
CA VAL A 41 13.76 -3.85 28.98
C VAL A 41 12.40 -4.11 28.34
N ILE A 42 11.33 -3.49 28.85
CA ILE A 42 10.00 -3.52 28.26
C ILE A 42 9.72 -2.13 27.70
N THR A 43 10.48 -1.74 26.68
CA THR A 43 9.89 -0.84 25.69
C THR A 43 8.68 -1.59 25.11
N PRO A 44 7.48 -0.98 25.03
CA PRO A 44 6.50 -1.53 24.10
C PRO A 44 7.22 -1.58 22.77
N VAL A 45 7.30 -2.78 22.17
CA VAL A 45 7.61 -2.91 20.74
C VAL A 45 6.82 -1.80 20.08
N SER A 46 7.56 -0.79 19.58
CA SER A 46 7.03 0.31 18.82
C SER A 46 5.97 -0.29 17.94
N ALA A 47 4.71 0.14 18.12
CA ALA A 47 3.61 -0.35 17.32
C ALA A 47 4.06 -0.20 15.88
N MET A 48 4.46 -1.31 15.25
CA MET A 48 4.85 -1.30 13.84
C MET A 48 3.66 -0.68 13.17
N ALA A 49 3.83 0.54 12.65
CA ALA A 49 2.78 1.28 12.00
C ALA A 49 2.14 0.32 11.01
N SER A 50 0.90 -0.09 11.29
CA SER A 50 0.28 -1.17 10.53
C SER A 50 -0.02 -0.61 9.15
N ALA A 51 0.86 -0.89 8.20
CA ALA A 51 0.72 -0.41 6.84
C ALA A 51 -0.57 -1.03 6.27
N GLU A 52 -1.63 -0.22 6.12
CA GLU A 52 -2.94 -0.69 5.69
C GLU A 52 -3.01 -0.78 4.17
N PRO A 53 -3.69 -1.80 3.60
CA PRO A 53 -3.88 -1.88 2.15
C PRO A 53 -4.72 -0.69 1.65
N LEU A 54 -4.47 -0.27 0.40
CA LEU A 54 -5.26 0.79 -0.21
C LEU A 54 -6.75 0.47 -0.26
N THR A 55 -7.55 1.48 0.06
CA THR A 55 -9.00 1.47 -0.10
C THR A 55 -9.38 1.21 -1.56
N ALA A 56 -10.59 0.68 -1.80
CA ALA A 56 -11.04 0.44 -3.18
C ALA A 56 -11.09 1.71 -4.02
N LEU A 57 -11.46 2.85 -3.43
CA LEU A 57 -11.51 4.15 -4.12
C LEU A 57 -10.13 4.66 -4.53
N SER A 58 -9.13 4.54 -3.64
CA SER A 58 -7.76 4.95 -3.99
C SER A 58 -7.15 4.06 -5.07
N ARG A 59 -7.43 2.75 -5.05
CA ARG A 59 -7.05 1.85 -6.15
C ARG A 59 -7.75 2.20 -7.46
N TRP A 60 -9.06 2.44 -7.42
CA TRP A 60 -9.83 2.88 -8.59
C TRP A 60 -9.26 4.17 -9.19
N TYR A 61 -8.91 5.15 -8.36
CA TYR A 61 -8.28 6.41 -8.81
C TYR A 61 -6.93 6.17 -9.49
N LEU A 62 -6.06 5.36 -8.88
CA LEU A 62 -4.78 4.98 -9.49
C LEU A 62 -5.00 4.28 -10.83
N TYR A 63 -5.97 3.37 -10.92
CA TYR A 63 -6.31 2.68 -12.16
C TYR A 63 -6.87 3.62 -13.22
N ALA A 64 -7.72 4.58 -12.84
CA ALA A 64 -8.25 5.58 -13.75
C ALA A 64 -7.13 6.40 -14.40
N ILE A 65 -6.18 6.90 -13.59
CA ILE A 65 -5.05 7.69 -14.10
C ILE A 65 -4.16 6.86 -15.01
N HIS A 66 -3.79 5.64 -14.61
CA HIS A 66 -2.92 4.81 -15.44
C HIS A 66 -3.60 4.42 -16.76
N GLY A 67 -4.89 4.05 -16.72
CA GLY A 67 -5.65 3.74 -17.93
C GLY A 67 -5.74 4.95 -18.86
N TYR A 68 -6.06 6.13 -18.31
CA TYR A 68 -6.10 7.37 -19.07
C TYR A 68 -4.74 7.75 -19.67
N PHE A 69 -3.66 7.57 -18.90
CA PHE A 69 -2.30 7.80 -19.41
C PHE A 69 -1.97 6.83 -20.56
N CYS A 70 -2.24 5.53 -20.39
CA CYS A 70 -2.00 4.53 -21.44
C CYS A 70 -2.79 4.84 -22.71
N GLU A 71 -4.02 5.28 -22.57
CA GLU A 71 -4.90 5.71 -23.66
C GLU A 71 -4.32 6.89 -24.44
N VAL A 72 -3.94 7.98 -23.76
CA VAL A 72 -3.31 9.15 -24.38
C VAL A 72 -2.01 8.76 -25.08
N MET A 73 -1.19 7.92 -24.46
CA MET A 73 0.05 7.43 -25.07
C MET A 73 -0.21 6.55 -26.29
N PHE A 74 -1.25 5.72 -26.25
CA PHE A 74 -1.64 4.87 -27.37
C PHE A 74 -2.11 5.71 -28.55
N THR A 75 -3.00 6.69 -28.35
CA THR A 75 -3.48 7.55 -29.44
C THR A 75 -2.36 8.41 -30.01
N ALA A 76 -1.44 8.90 -29.16
CA ALA A 76 -0.23 9.60 -29.61
C ALA A 76 0.69 8.71 -30.46
N ALA A 77 0.90 7.46 -30.05
CA ALA A 77 1.72 6.50 -30.79
C ALA A 77 1.06 6.11 -32.11
N TRP A 78 -0.25 5.91 -32.11
CA TRP A 78 -1.03 5.60 -33.31
C TRP A 78 -0.91 6.73 -34.34
N GLU A 79 -1.07 7.97 -33.90
CA GLU A 79 -0.90 9.15 -34.74
C GLU A 79 0.51 9.27 -35.32
N PHE A 80 1.54 8.96 -34.53
CA PHE A 80 2.92 8.93 -35.04
C PHE A 80 3.12 7.83 -36.08
N VAL A 81 2.55 6.63 -35.89
CA VAL A 81 2.70 5.51 -36.84
C VAL A 81 2.01 5.81 -38.17
N VAL A 82 0.81 6.43 -38.14
CA VAL A 82 0.03 6.71 -39.34
C VAL A 82 0.54 7.97 -40.07
N ASN A 83 0.81 9.04 -39.33
CA ASN A 83 1.07 10.37 -39.90
C ASN A 83 2.53 10.84 -39.73
N PHE A 84 3.41 10.06 -39.10
CA PHE A 84 4.80 10.45 -38.76
C PHE A 84 4.90 11.80 -38.04
N ASN A 85 3.88 12.10 -37.23
CA ASN A 85 3.78 13.36 -36.52
C ASN A 85 4.61 13.33 -35.23
N TRP A 86 5.81 13.92 -35.27
CA TRP A 86 6.74 14.01 -34.13
C TRP A 86 6.22 14.83 -32.94
N LYS A 87 5.06 15.48 -33.05
CA LYS A 87 4.42 16.16 -31.91
C LYS A 87 3.71 15.18 -30.97
N PHE A 88 3.49 13.93 -31.38
CA PHE A 88 2.79 12.89 -30.59
C PHE A 88 1.50 13.40 -29.93
N PRO A 89 0.54 13.98 -30.68
CA PRO A 89 -0.68 14.48 -30.06
C PRO A 89 -1.55 13.28 -29.64
N GLY A 90 -1.65 13.07 -28.33
CA GLY A 90 -2.55 12.09 -27.73
C GLY A 90 -3.88 12.75 -27.37
N VAL A 91 -4.96 12.30 -27.99
CA VAL A 91 -6.31 12.81 -27.75
C VAL A 91 -7.16 11.67 -27.19
N THR A 92 -7.94 11.96 -26.16
CA THR A 92 -8.94 11.02 -25.64
C THR A 92 -10.05 11.79 -24.92
N SER A 93 -11.11 11.09 -24.56
CA SER A 93 -12.25 11.63 -23.83
C SER A 93 -12.06 11.53 -22.31
N VAL A 94 -12.61 12.50 -21.55
CA VAL A 94 -12.63 12.44 -20.08
C VAL A 94 -13.37 11.19 -19.57
N TRP A 95 -14.32 10.66 -20.34
CA TRP A 95 -15.01 9.40 -20.02
C TRP A 95 -14.06 8.22 -19.88
N ALA A 96 -12.90 8.25 -20.54
CA ALA A 96 -11.88 7.20 -20.45
C ALA A 96 -11.41 6.97 -19.00
N LEU A 97 -11.33 8.01 -18.16
CA LEU A 97 -10.99 7.86 -16.73
C LEU A 97 -11.94 6.88 -16.04
N PHE A 98 -13.24 7.05 -16.24
CA PHE A 98 -14.27 6.24 -15.61
C PHE A 98 -14.33 4.84 -16.21
N ILE A 99 -14.23 4.73 -17.54
CA ILE A 99 -14.25 3.46 -18.26
C ILE A 99 -13.06 2.59 -17.81
N TYR A 100 -11.84 3.12 -17.87
CA TYR A 100 -10.65 2.36 -17.53
C TYR A 100 -10.52 2.09 -16.04
N GLY A 101 -10.76 3.09 -15.19
CA GLY A 101 -10.68 2.91 -13.73
C GLY A 101 -11.61 1.80 -13.25
N THR A 102 -12.83 1.76 -13.77
CA THR A 102 -13.82 0.73 -13.41
C THR A 102 -13.47 -0.63 -14.01
N SER A 103 -13.06 -0.68 -15.28
CA SER A 103 -12.65 -1.93 -15.94
C SER A 103 -11.50 -2.60 -15.20
N ILE A 104 -10.42 -1.86 -14.93
CA ILE A 104 -9.22 -2.39 -14.27
C ILE A 104 -9.54 -2.85 -12.84
N LEU A 105 -10.44 -2.15 -12.13
CA LEU A 105 -10.89 -2.59 -10.80
C LEU A 105 -11.64 -3.94 -10.85
N ILE A 106 -12.42 -4.19 -11.90
CA ILE A 106 -13.08 -5.49 -12.13
C ILE A 106 -12.02 -6.54 -12.49
N VAL A 107 -11.08 -6.21 -13.37
CA VAL A 107 -9.98 -7.12 -13.73
C VAL A 107 -9.10 -7.46 -12.52
N GLU A 108 -8.90 -6.54 -11.58
CA GLU A 108 -8.21 -6.86 -10.32
C GLU A 108 -8.91 -8.00 -9.56
N ARG A 109 -10.25 -8.01 -9.52
CA ARG A 109 -11.01 -9.10 -8.90
C ARG A 109 -10.83 -10.41 -9.67
N MET A 110 -10.78 -10.35 -11.00
CA MET A 110 -10.47 -11.52 -11.83
C MET A 110 -9.04 -12.02 -11.55
N TYR A 111 -8.06 -11.12 -11.50
CA TYR A 111 -6.67 -11.41 -11.18
C TYR A 111 -6.54 -12.14 -9.83
N LEU A 112 -7.19 -11.65 -8.78
CA LEU A 112 -7.15 -12.29 -7.46
C LEU A 112 -7.70 -13.72 -7.47
N ARG A 113 -8.70 -14.01 -8.32
CA ARG A 113 -9.30 -15.34 -8.47
C ARG A 113 -8.51 -16.28 -9.39
N LEU A 114 -7.83 -15.74 -10.41
CA LEU A 114 -7.20 -16.53 -11.47
C LEU A 114 -5.68 -16.72 -11.26
N ARG A 115 -4.99 -15.82 -10.55
CA ARG A 115 -3.51 -15.82 -10.45
C ARG A 115 -2.88 -17.12 -9.92
N GLY A 116 -3.63 -17.92 -9.16
CA GLY A 116 -3.17 -19.21 -8.64
C GLY A 116 -3.67 -20.44 -9.41
N ARG A 117 -4.45 -20.25 -10.49
CA ARG A 117 -5.11 -21.34 -11.24
C ARG A 117 -4.75 -21.37 -12.71
N CYS A 118 -4.43 -20.22 -13.29
CA CYS A 118 -4.22 -20.08 -14.73
C CYS A 118 -2.84 -19.47 -15.04
N PRO A 119 -2.15 -19.92 -16.10
CA PRO A 119 -0.90 -19.31 -16.53
C PRO A 119 -1.15 -17.86 -17.01
N LEU A 120 -0.09 -17.05 -17.04
CA LEU A 120 -0.18 -15.62 -17.38
C LEU A 120 -0.87 -15.36 -18.72
N LEU A 121 -0.48 -16.09 -19.78
CA LEU A 121 -1.02 -15.86 -21.12
C LEU A 121 -2.54 -16.09 -21.18
N VAL A 122 -3.04 -17.15 -20.56
CA VAL A 122 -4.49 -17.43 -20.49
C VAL A 122 -5.23 -16.32 -19.74
N ARG A 123 -4.64 -15.79 -18.67
CA ARG A 123 -5.23 -14.66 -17.94
C ARG A 123 -5.29 -13.39 -18.80
N CYS A 124 -4.22 -13.09 -19.54
CA CYS A 124 -4.21 -11.96 -20.47
C CYS A 124 -5.24 -12.12 -21.59
N LEU A 125 -5.43 -13.32 -22.14
CA LEU A 125 -6.51 -13.59 -23.11
C LEU A 125 -7.89 -13.29 -22.51
N ILE A 126 -8.14 -13.77 -21.28
CA ILE A 126 -9.39 -13.51 -20.57
C ILE A 126 -9.60 -12.00 -20.35
N TYR A 127 -8.55 -11.26 -19.99
CA TYR A 127 -8.64 -9.82 -19.81
C TYR A 127 -8.88 -9.09 -21.13
N THR A 128 -8.25 -9.51 -22.24
CA THR A 128 -8.49 -8.95 -23.56
C THR A 128 -9.95 -9.15 -24.00
N LEU A 129 -10.51 -10.35 -23.79
CA LEU A 129 -11.93 -10.60 -24.06
C LEU A 129 -12.85 -9.74 -23.18
N TRP A 130 -12.48 -9.56 -21.90
CA TRP A 130 -13.19 -8.64 -21.02
C TRP A 130 -13.11 -7.19 -21.51
N THR A 131 -11.95 -6.73 -21.96
CA THR A 131 -11.78 -5.37 -22.50
C THR A 131 -12.69 -5.15 -23.70
N TYR A 132 -12.74 -6.08 -24.66
CA TYR A 132 -13.67 -5.98 -25.79
C TYR A 132 -15.14 -5.89 -25.37
N LEU A 133 -15.55 -6.73 -24.43
CA LEU A 133 -16.92 -6.68 -23.90
C LEU A 133 -17.21 -5.33 -23.22
N TRP A 134 -16.26 -4.83 -22.42
CA TRP A 134 -16.39 -3.59 -21.68
C TRP A 134 -16.40 -2.36 -22.61
N GLU A 135 -15.51 -2.33 -23.60
CA GLU A 135 -15.43 -1.28 -24.61
C GLU A 135 -16.70 -1.22 -25.45
N PHE A 136 -17.18 -2.37 -25.93
CA PHE A 136 -18.43 -2.45 -26.67
C PHE A 136 -19.61 -1.95 -25.83
N THR A 137 -19.76 -2.44 -24.59
CA THR A 137 -20.90 -2.07 -23.74
C THR A 137 -20.88 -0.60 -23.34
N THR A 138 -19.73 -0.08 -22.90
CA THR A 138 -19.59 1.34 -22.53
C THR A 138 -19.71 2.26 -23.74
N GLY A 139 -19.12 1.90 -24.88
CA GLY A 139 -19.27 2.61 -26.14
C GLY A 139 -20.73 2.65 -26.61
N PHE A 140 -21.44 1.51 -26.54
CA PHE A 140 -22.85 1.43 -26.92
C PHE A 140 -23.75 2.31 -26.05
N ILE A 141 -23.52 2.35 -24.73
CA ILE A 141 -24.25 3.21 -23.79
C ILE A 141 -23.94 4.69 -24.08
N LEU A 142 -22.66 5.06 -24.19
CA LEU A 142 -22.25 6.44 -24.44
C LEU A 142 -22.70 6.95 -25.81
N ARG A 143 -22.80 6.07 -26.81
CA ARG A 143 -23.34 6.38 -28.13
C ARG A 143 -24.78 6.90 -28.07
N GLN A 144 -25.59 6.45 -27.10
CA GLN A 144 -26.96 6.98 -26.92
C GLN A 144 -26.98 8.47 -26.54
N PHE A 145 -25.88 8.98 -26.01
CA PHE A 145 -25.72 10.39 -25.60
C PHE A 145 -24.79 11.17 -26.53
N ASN A 146 -24.41 10.62 -27.70
CA ASN A 146 -23.37 11.17 -28.58
C ASN A 146 -22.02 11.43 -27.88
N ALA A 147 -21.70 10.62 -26.86
CA ALA A 147 -20.51 10.76 -26.02
C ALA A 147 -19.52 9.60 -26.19
N CYS A 148 -19.72 8.73 -27.19
CA CYS A 148 -18.85 7.58 -27.43
C CYS A 148 -17.44 8.09 -27.79
N PRO A 149 -16.39 7.68 -27.04
CA PRO A 149 -15.05 8.18 -27.26
C PRO A 149 -14.29 7.45 -28.37
N TRP A 150 -14.85 6.34 -28.85
CA TRP A 150 -14.26 5.48 -29.87
C TRP A 150 -15.07 5.52 -31.15
N ASP A 151 -14.38 5.54 -32.29
CA ASP A 151 -14.96 5.28 -33.61
C ASP A 151 -13.95 4.47 -34.44
N TYR A 152 -14.28 3.21 -34.67
CA TYR A 152 -13.47 2.26 -35.41
C TYR A 152 -13.99 1.96 -36.81
N SER A 153 -14.95 2.74 -37.32
CA SER A 153 -15.57 2.53 -38.65
C SER A 153 -14.59 2.57 -39.84
N GLN A 154 -13.37 3.04 -39.60
CA GLN A 154 -12.27 3.07 -40.56
C GLN A 154 -11.51 1.75 -40.70
N PHE A 155 -11.74 0.77 -39.81
CA PHE A 155 -11.05 -0.51 -39.80
C PHE A 155 -11.88 -1.61 -40.47
N ASP A 156 -11.23 -2.56 -41.15
CA ASP A 156 -11.93 -3.59 -41.94
C ASP A 156 -12.61 -4.66 -41.05
N PHE A 157 -12.15 -4.82 -39.81
CA PHE A 157 -12.69 -5.78 -38.84
C PHE A 157 -13.37 -5.10 -37.65
N ASP A 158 -14.05 -3.97 -37.92
CA ASP A 158 -14.87 -3.29 -36.93
C ASP A 158 -16.20 -4.01 -36.67
N PHE A 159 -16.74 -3.82 -35.46
CA PHE A 159 -18.09 -4.22 -35.13
C PHE A 159 -18.88 -3.01 -34.62
N MET A 160 -19.83 -2.54 -35.44
CA MET A 160 -20.67 -1.36 -35.20
C MET A 160 -19.87 -0.05 -35.03
N GLY A 161 -18.61 -0.01 -35.46
CA GLY A 161 -17.65 1.06 -35.18
C GLY A 161 -17.24 1.18 -33.71
N LEU A 162 -17.64 0.23 -32.84
CA LEU A 162 -17.45 0.32 -31.39
C LEU A 162 -16.28 -0.51 -30.87
N ILE A 163 -15.89 -1.56 -31.59
CA ILE A 163 -14.69 -2.36 -31.32
C ILE A 163 -14.05 -2.76 -32.65
N THR A 164 -12.75 -3.02 -32.67
CA THR A 164 -12.04 -3.60 -33.83
C THR A 164 -11.16 -4.78 -33.42
N LEU A 165 -11.20 -5.87 -34.19
CA LEU A 165 -10.34 -7.04 -33.94
C LEU A 165 -8.86 -6.76 -34.19
N GLU A 166 -8.53 -5.73 -34.97
CA GLU A 166 -7.14 -5.33 -35.23
C GLU A 166 -6.42 -4.90 -33.94
N TYR A 167 -7.19 -4.42 -32.94
CA TYR A 167 -6.65 -4.00 -31.66
C TYR A 167 -6.40 -5.17 -30.70
N ALA A 168 -6.57 -6.43 -31.12
CA ALA A 168 -6.42 -7.58 -30.24
C ALA A 168 -4.99 -7.68 -29.67
N VAL A 169 -3.98 -7.43 -30.50
CA VAL A 169 -2.57 -7.44 -30.08
C VAL A 169 -2.26 -6.25 -29.14
N PRO A 170 -2.58 -4.99 -29.48
CA PRO A 170 -2.51 -3.88 -28.54
C PRO A 170 -3.21 -4.15 -27.21
N TRP A 171 -4.43 -4.68 -27.22
CA TRP A 171 -5.18 -4.98 -26.01
C TRP A 171 -4.54 -6.10 -25.18
N PHE A 172 -3.97 -7.11 -25.82
CA PHE A 172 -3.22 -8.17 -25.15
C PHE A 172 -1.95 -7.62 -24.48
N CYS A 173 -1.20 -6.76 -25.16
CA CYS A 173 -0.05 -6.06 -24.60
C CYS A 173 -0.46 -5.15 -23.43
N GLY A 174 -1.56 -4.41 -23.58
CA GLY A 174 -2.15 -3.61 -22.51
C GLY A 174 -2.55 -4.46 -21.31
N ALA A 175 -3.12 -5.64 -21.53
CA ALA A 175 -3.48 -6.57 -20.46
C ALA A 175 -2.25 -7.10 -19.71
N LEU A 176 -1.13 -7.34 -20.40
CA LEU A 176 0.14 -7.70 -19.78
C LEU A 176 0.66 -6.56 -18.91
N ILE A 177 0.70 -5.33 -19.43
CA ILE A 177 1.18 -4.15 -18.68
C ILE A 177 0.29 -3.91 -17.45
N MET A 178 -1.02 -3.95 -17.64
CA MET A 178 -2.00 -3.76 -16.59
C MET A 178 -1.83 -4.80 -15.48
N GLU A 179 -1.68 -6.08 -15.79
CA GLU A 179 -1.49 -7.08 -14.73
C GLU A 179 -0.11 -6.93 -14.06
N GLN A 180 0.96 -6.91 -14.86
CA GLN A 180 2.33 -7.03 -14.35
C GLN A 180 2.79 -5.78 -13.60
N PHE A 181 2.41 -4.60 -14.10
CA PHE A 181 2.86 -3.33 -13.55
C PHE A 181 1.76 -2.66 -12.74
N ILE A 182 0.56 -2.47 -13.29
CA ILE A 182 -0.46 -1.65 -12.62
C ILE A 182 -1.03 -2.42 -11.41
N ILE A 183 -1.74 -3.53 -11.64
CA ILE A 183 -2.44 -4.28 -10.59
C ILE A 183 -1.47 -4.82 -9.53
N ARG A 184 -0.35 -5.41 -9.94
CA ARG A 184 0.63 -5.97 -8.98
C ARG A 184 1.26 -4.91 -8.10
N ASN A 185 1.61 -3.74 -8.64
CA ASN A 185 2.22 -2.68 -7.84
C ASN A 185 1.16 -2.00 -6.96
N THR A 186 -0.03 -1.71 -7.48
CA THR A 186 -1.13 -1.14 -6.70
C THR A 186 -1.52 -2.02 -5.51
N LEU A 187 -1.56 -3.34 -5.69
CA LEU A 187 -1.85 -4.29 -4.60
C LEU A 187 -0.71 -4.45 -3.59
N ARG A 188 0.51 -3.95 -3.89
CA ARG A 188 1.65 -3.94 -2.96
C ARG A 188 1.74 -2.64 -2.15
N LEU A 189 1.23 -1.54 -2.68
CA LEU A 189 1.21 -0.27 -1.97
C LEU A 189 0.40 -0.39 -0.66
N ARG A 190 0.85 0.33 0.37
CA ARG A 190 0.22 0.39 1.69
C ARG A 190 0.24 1.84 2.18
N PHE A 191 -0.78 2.26 2.91
CA PHE A 191 -0.78 3.54 3.62
C PHE A 191 -0.14 3.35 4.98
N ASP A 192 0.87 4.14 5.26
CA ASP A 192 1.37 4.33 6.62
C ASP A 192 0.52 5.40 7.31
N LYS A 193 -0.19 5.03 8.37
CA LYS A 193 -1.01 5.96 9.16
C LYS A 193 -0.18 7.03 9.88
N ASN A 194 1.13 6.79 10.05
CA ASN A 194 2.04 7.66 10.79
C ASN A 194 2.99 8.45 9.88
N ALA A 195 2.74 8.50 8.57
CA ALA A 195 3.50 9.36 7.68
C ALA A 195 3.11 10.82 7.93
N GLU A 196 3.78 11.45 8.90
CA GLU A 196 3.75 12.90 9.09
C GLU A 196 4.16 13.59 7.77
N PRO A 197 3.36 14.53 7.23
CA PRO A 197 3.75 15.29 6.05
C PRO A 197 4.88 16.27 6.42
N GLY A 198 6.12 15.80 6.32
CA GLY A 198 7.33 16.63 6.31
C GLY A 198 8.15 16.62 7.61
N GLU A 199 9.11 15.71 7.68
CA GLU A 199 10.50 16.09 7.90
C GLU A 199 11.38 15.25 6.98
N PRO A 200 12.37 15.83 6.27
CA PRO A 200 13.38 15.05 5.57
C PRO A 200 14.21 14.31 6.63
N SER A 201 13.83 13.07 6.92
CA SER A 201 14.54 12.23 7.86
C SER A 201 15.93 11.87 7.31
N GLY A 202 16.92 12.69 7.66
CA GLY A 202 18.35 12.36 7.67
C GLY A 202 19.03 12.18 6.30
N PRO A 203 20.37 12.27 6.25
CA PRO A 203 21.09 12.32 4.99
C PRO A 203 20.88 11.03 4.22
N LEU A 204 20.41 11.18 2.96
CA LEU A 204 20.60 10.21 1.90
C LEU A 204 22.03 9.69 2.01
N ALA A 205 22.16 8.40 2.34
CA ALA A 205 23.43 7.71 2.26
C ALA A 205 24.01 7.97 0.87
N LEU A 206 25.07 8.77 0.84
CA LEU A 206 25.90 9.06 -0.32
C LEU A 206 26.58 7.76 -0.78
N ALA A 207 25.80 6.91 -1.43
CA ALA A 207 26.30 5.82 -2.23
C ALA A 207 26.46 6.36 -3.65
N ASN A 208 27.54 7.11 -3.87
CA ASN A 208 28.26 7.19 -5.13
C ASN A 208 29.57 7.95 -4.88
N GLY A 209 30.62 7.18 -4.62
CA GLY A 209 31.98 7.69 -4.53
C GLY A 209 32.44 8.19 -5.90
N HIS A 210 32.80 9.46 -5.96
CA HIS A 210 33.80 9.94 -6.90
C HIS A 210 34.57 11.10 -6.25
N VAL A 211 35.69 10.76 -5.62
CA VAL A 211 36.70 11.77 -5.26
C VAL A 211 37.48 12.05 -6.54
N LYS A 212 37.37 13.29 -7.04
CA LYS A 212 38.31 13.82 -8.04
C LYS A 212 39.44 14.48 -7.26
N THR A 213 40.64 13.92 -7.37
CA THR A 213 41.87 14.57 -6.90
C THR A 213 42.30 15.59 -7.95
N ASP A 214 42.31 16.87 -7.57
CA ASP A 214 43.13 17.90 -8.20
C ASP A 214 44.19 18.35 -7.19
#